data_AF-A0A4Z0GHD1-F1
#
_entry.id   AF-A0A4Z0GHD1-F1
#
_cell.length_a   1.000
_cell.length_b   1.000
_cell.length_c   1.000
_cell.angle_alpha   90.00
_cell.angle_beta   90.00
_cell.angle_gamma   90.00
#
_symmetry.space_group_name_H-M   'P 1'
#
loop_
_entity.id
_entity.type
_entity.pdbx_description
1 polymer ?
#
loop_
_entity_poly.entity_id
_entity_poly.type
_entity_poly.pdbx_seq_one_letter_code
_entity_poly.pdbx_strand_id
1 'polypeptide(L)'
;MSKHEYSFDTNSFSGTLKGNNITLENIYFENIKYTKRDRAEFNQLRKKFDSSVRSNFAKSIVKNEYLINFLKNSGLSNSDISMLKLGKIPRGYNVHHKFPLDDGGTNNFSNLVLIKNHPYHKILTKYQIAKTGHMQEGDSIELKWPIPKKYIYPFETVRKEE
;
A
#
# COMPACT_ATOMS: atom_id res chain seq x y z
N MET A 1 -3.32 15.06 -25.04
CA MET A 1 -3.50 14.79 -23.60
C MET A 1 -3.35 13.28 -23.39
N SER A 2 -2.25 12.81 -22.80
CA SER A 2 -2.12 11.40 -22.42
C SER A 2 -3.08 11.14 -21.25
N LYS A 3 -4.23 10.53 -21.55
CA LYS A 3 -5.07 9.92 -20.52
C LYS A 3 -4.16 8.96 -19.76
N HIS A 4 -4.09 9.12 -18.44
CA HIS A 4 -3.49 8.10 -17.61
C HIS A 4 -4.38 6.86 -17.71
N GLU A 5 -4.02 5.92 -18.59
CA GLU A 5 -4.74 4.68 -18.74
C GLU A 5 -4.40 3.79 -17.54
N TYR A 6 -5.43 3.51 -16.75
CA TYR A 6 -5.39 2.53 -15.68
C TYR A 6 -6.25 1.34 -16.11
N SER A 7 -5.68 0.14 -16.08
CA SER A 7 -6.43 -1.10 -16.35
C SER A 7 -6.69 -1.86 -15.05
N PHE A 8 -7.85 -2.52 -14.99
CA PHE A 8 -8.31 -3.28 -13.83
C PHE A 8 -8.77 -4.65 -14.30
N ASP A 9 -7.84 -5.60 -14.32
CA ASP A 9 -8.11 -6.99 -14.68
C ASP A 9 -8.50 -7.79 -13.44
N THR A 10 -8.74 -9.10 -13.56
CA THR A 10 -9.28 -9.92 -12.45
C THR A 10 -8.45 -9.85 -11.16
N ASN A 11 -7.12 -9.87 -11.28
CA ASN A 11 -6.18 -9.82 -10.14
C ASN A 11 -4.97 -8.91 -10.40
N SER A 12 -5.05 -8.02 -11.40
CA SER A 12 -3.93 -7.14 -11.74
C SER A 12 -4.38 -5.72 -12.04
N PHE A 13 -3.55 -4.77 -11.63
CA PHE A 13 -3.75 -3.35 -11.81
C PHE A 13 -2.60 -2.76 -12.61
N SER A 14 -2.89 -2.13 -13.76
CA SER A 14 -1.85 -1.51 -14.57
C SER A 14 -1.98 0.01 -14.61
N GLY A 15 -0.84 0.67 -14.75
CA GLY A 15 -0.77 2.11 -14.96
C GLY A 15 0.59 2.57 -15.47
N THR A 16 0.66 3.80 -15.96
CA THR A 16 1.90 4.35 -16.54
C THR A 16 2.75 5.07 -15.50
N LEU A 17 4.03 4.70 -15.39
CA LEU A 17 5.05 5.37 -14.59
C LEU A 17 6.24 5.80 -15.47
N LYS A 18 6.48 7.12 -15.57
CA LYS A 18 7.53 7.70 -16.43
C LYS A 18 7.50 7.18 -17.88
N GLY A 19 6.32 7.09 -18.47
CA GLY A 19 6.12 6.59 -19.84
C GLY A 19 6.10 5.07 -19.99
N ASN A 20 6.45 4.30 -18.96
CA ASN A 20 6.40 2.84 -19.01
C ASN A 20 5.09 2.32 -18.41
N ASN A 21 4.46 1.36 -19.07
CA ASN A 21 3.36 0.59 -18.49
C ASN A 21 3.90 -0.41 -17.49
N ILE A 22 3.31 -0.42 -16.31
CA ILE A 22 3.67 -1.34 -15.23
C ILE A 22 2.39 -2.03 -14.78
N THR A 23 2.47 -3.34 -14.60
CA THR A 23 1.38 -4.17 -14.09
C THR A 23 1.70 -4.65 -12.68
N LEU A 24 0.73 -4.48 -11.79
CA LEU A 24 0.77 -4.92 -10.41
C LEU A 24 -0.10 -6.16 -10.26
N GLU A 25 0.53 -7.33 -10.14
CA GLU A 25 -0.16 -8.60 -9.89
C GLU A 25 -0.64 -8.72 -8.43
N ASN A 26 -1.59 -9.62 -8.19
CA ASN A 26 -2.16 -9.91 -6.87
C ASN A 26 -2.81 -8.68 -6.20
N ILE A 27 -3.42 -7.82 -7.01
CA ILE A 27 -4.20 -6.67 -6.58
C ILE A 27 -5.69 -7.04 -6.65
N TYR A 28 -6.40 -6.73 -5.57
CA TYR A 28 -7.85 -6.88 -5.49
C TYR A 28 -8.52 -5.52 -5.65
N PHE A 29 -9.81 -5.54 -5.92
CA PHE A 29 -10.56 -4.33 -6.18
C PHE A 29 -11.82 -4.28 -5.33
N GLU A 30 -12.06 -3.12 -4.76
CA GLU A 30 -13.34 -2.78 -4.15
C GLU A 30 -13.88 -1.51 -4.80
N ASN A 31 -15.18 -1.45 -5.02
CA ASN A 31 -15.84 -0.19 -5.36
C ASN A 31 -16.08 0.55 -4.05
N ILE A 32 -15.45 1.72 -3.91
CA ILE A 32 -15.57 2.55 -2.72
C ILE A 32 -16.21 3.89 -3.08
N LYS A 33 -17.01 4.40 -2.15
CA LYS A 33 -17.35 5.82 -2.10
C LYS A 33 -16.23 6.56 -1.40
N TYR A 34 -15.26 7.06 -2.18
CA TYR A 34 -14.18 7.87 -1.63
C TYR A 34 -14.75 9.22 -1.22
N THR A 35 -14.65 9.56 0.06
CA THR A 35 -15.05 10.86 0.62
C THR A 35 -13.82 11.58 1.15
N LYS A 36 -13.50 12.77 0.63
CA LYS A 36 -12.32 13.51 1.07
C LYS A 36 -12.45 13.91 2.54
N ARG A 37 -11.57 13.35 3.38
CA ARG A 37 -11.58 13.59 4.83
C ARG A 37 -11.22 15.04 5.15
N ASP A 38 -11.81 15.55 6.23
CA ASP A 38 -11.37 16.77 6.90
C ASP A 38 -9.84 16.77 7.15
N ARG A 39 -9.19 17.89 6.89
CA ARG A 39 -7.74 18.05 6.97
C ARG A 39 -7.24 17.94 8.41
N ALA A 40 -7.98 18.43 9.40
CA ALA A 40 -7.57 18.34 10.79
C ALA A 40 -7.58 16.88 11.26
N GLU A 41 -8.63 16.13 10.95
CA GLU A 41 -8.74 14.71 11.25
C GLU A 41 -7.65 13.90 10.53
N PHE A 42 -7.44 14.14 9.22
CA PHE A 42 -6.35 13.53 8.47
C PHE A 42 -4.99 13.77 9.14
N ASN A 43 -4.70 15.02 9.52
CA ASN A 43 -3.43 15.39 10.12
C ASN A 43 -3.20 14.70 11.47
N GLN A 44 -4.25 14.54 12.29
CA GLN A 44 -4.18 13.78 13.54
C GLN A 44 -3.84 12.31 13.30
N LEU A 45 -4.53 11.66 12.35
CA LEU A 45 -4.26 10.28 11.98
C LEU A 45 -2.85 10.11 11.42
N ARG A 46 -2.40 11.05 10.58
CA ARG A 46 -1.06 11.04 10.01
C ARG A 46 0.02 11.21 11.07
N LYS A 47 -0.17 12.13 12.02
CA LYS A 47 0.73 12.32 13.16
C LYS A 47 0.85 11.05 14.00
N LYS A 48 -0.27 10.38 14.28
CA LYS A 48 -0.27 9.08 15.01
C LYS A 48 0.43 7.99 14.20
N PHE A 49 0.24 7.99 12.88
CA PHE A 49 0.90 7.04 12.00
C PHE A 49 2.43 7.17 12.08
N ASP A 50 2.91 8.40 11.91
CA ASP A 50 4.34 8.71 11.84
C ASP A 50 5.04 8.55 13.20
N SER A 51 4.34 8.77 14.31
CA SER A 51 4.91 8.70 15.65
C SER A 51 5.08 7.28 16.20
N SER A 52 4.15 6.36 15.89
CA SER A 52 4.13 5.05 16.58
C SER A 52 3.61 3.91 15.72
N VAL A 53 2.50 4.10 15.00
CA VAL A 53 1.82 3.00 14.28
C VAL A 53 2.74 2.38 13.25
N ARG A 54 3.49 3.19 12.48
CA ARG A 54 4.41 2.67 11.46
C ARG A 54 5.50 1.77 12.06
N SER A 55 6.09 2.18 13.18
CA SER A 55 7.11 1.40 13.88
C SER A 55 6.54 0.13 14.51
N ASN A 56 5.36 0.22 15.13
CA ASN A 56 4.69 -0.92 15.74
C ASN A 56 4.22 -1.92 14.68
N PHE A 57 3.74 -1.45 13.52
CA PHE A 57 3.41 -2.32 12.39
C PHE A 57 4.64 -3.09 11.90
N ALA A 58 5.79 -2.42 11.72
CA ALA A 58 7.04 -3.08 11.34
C ALA A 58 7.43 -4.21 12.30
N LYS A 59 7.30 -3.99 13.61
CA LYS A 59 7.56 -5.04 14.62
C LYS A 59 6.53 -6.17 14.54
N SER A 60 5.26 -5.83 14.31
CA SER A 60 4.15 -6.80 14.29
C SER A 60 4.28 -7.84 13.18
N ILE A 61 4.87 -7.48 12.03
CA ILE A 61 5.05 -8.37 10.88
C ILE A 61 6.29 -9.26 10.99
N VAL A 62 7.07 -9.14 12.07
CA VAL A 62 8.24 -10.01 12.36
C VAL A 62 8.14 -10.65 13.76
N LYS A 63 6.93 -10.79 14.31
CA LYS A 63 6.70 -11.29 15.67
C LYS A 63 6.97 -12.79 15.87
N ASN A 64 7.01 -13.57 14.79
CA ASN A 64 7.26 -15.01 14.85
C ASN A 64 7.94 -15.52 13.57
N GLU A 65 8.45 -16.75 13.61
CA GLU A 65 9.22 -17.34 12.52
C GLU A 65 8.39 -17.52 11.24
N TYR A 66 7.11 -17.86 11.35
CA TYR A 66 6.23 -17.98 10.19
C TYR A 66 6.17 -16.68 9.36
N LEU A 67 5.98 -15.53 10.02
CA LEU A 67 5.94 -14.24 9.33
C LEU A 67 7.32 -13.83 8.81
N ILE A 68 8.38 -14.11 9.56
CA ILE A 68 9.76 -13.85 9.13
C ILE A 68 10.08 -14.64 7.86
N ASN A 69 9.72 -15.92 7.81
CA ASN A 69 9.94 -16.77 6.65
C ASN A 69 9.13 -16.28 5.44
N PHE A 70 7.89 -15.85 5.63
CA PHE A 70 7.09 -15.28 4.54
C PHE A 70 7.72 -14.00 3.98
N LEU A 71 8.24 -13.11 4.83
CA LEU A 71 8.95 -11.91 4.41
C LEU A 71 10.25 -12.23 3.66
N LYS A 72 11.01 -13.21 4.13
CA LYS A 72 12.23 -13.69 3.46
C LYS A 72 11.95 -14.25 2.08
N ASN A 73 10.91 -15.09 1.96
CA ASN A 73 10.45 -15.61 0.67
C ASN A 73 9.94 -14.48 -0.25
N SER A 74 9.46 -13.37 0.33
CA SER A 74 9.11 -12.16 -0.43
C SER A 74 10.32 -11.26 -0.77
N GLY A 75 11.55 -11.75 -0.57
CA GLY A 75 12.79 -11.10 -0.97
C GLY A 75 13.44 -10.21 0.09
N LEU A 76 12.99 -10.24 1.36
CA LEU A 76 13.66 -9.50 2.43
C LEU A 76 14.88 -10.25 2.96
N SER A 77 15.98 -9.53 3.14
CA SER A 77 17.22 -10.06 3.70
C SER A 77 17.18 -10.16 5.23
N ASN A 78 18.13 -10.87 5.85
CA ASN A 78 18.26 -10.90 7.31
C ASN A 78 18.47 -9.51 7.93
N SER A 79 19.17 -8.60 7.24
CA SER A 79 19.34 -7.22 7.71
C SER A 79 18.03 -6.43 7.67
N ASP A 80 17.20 -6.64 6.65
CA ASP A 80 15.86 -6.04 6.56
C ASP A 80 14.97 -6.53 7.72
N ILE A 81 15.01 -7.82 8.03
CA ILE A 81 14.29 -8.40 9.18
C ILE A 81 14.77 -7.77 10.50
N SER A 82 16.09 -7.62 10.67
CA SER A 82 16.66 -6.95 11.85
C SER A 82 16.19 -5.50 11.99
N MET A 83 16.10 -4.75 10.87
CA MET A 83 15.52 -3.41 10.88
C MET A 83 14.06 -3.40 11.33
N LEU A 84 13.24 -4.32 10.80
CA LEU A 84 11.82 -4.43 11.16
C LEU A 84 11.63 -4.77 12.64
N LYS A 85 12.49 -5.62 13.22
CA LYS A 85 12.48 -5.91 14.68
C LYS A 85 12.73 -4.65 15.52
N LEU A 86 13.52 -3.71 15.00
CA LEU A 86 13.76 -2.41 15.62
C LEU A 86 12.63 -1.39 15.34
N GLY A 87 11.60 -1.77 14.57
CA GLY A 87 10.53 -0.86 14.13
C GLY A 87 10.96 0.10 13.03
N LYS A 88 12.07 -0.19 12.33
CA LYS A 88 12.58 0.61 11.21
C LYS A 88 12.15 -0.02 9.89
N ILE A 89 11.84 0.82 8.90
CA ILE A 89 11.45 0.36 7.57
C ILE A 89 12.70 0.14 6.71
N PRO A 90 12.89 -1.07 6.12
CA PRO A 90 13.99 -1.38 5.22
C PRO A 90 14.15 -0.38 4.07
N ARG A 91 15.40 -0.19 3.61
CA ARG A 91 15.68 0.68 2.47
C ARG A 91 14.95 0.17 1.23
N GLY A 92 14.30 1.08 0.51
CA GLY A 92 13.54 0.73 -0.68
C GLY A 92 12.12 0.24 -0.41
N TYR A 93 11.68 0.22 0.85
CA TYR A 93 10.30 -0.06 1.25
C TYR A 93 9.64 1.16 1.92
N ASN A 94 8.31 1.13 2.01
CA ASN A 94 7.49 2.02 2.83
C ASN A 94 6.31 1.24 3.42
N VAL A 95 5.58 1.85 4.36
CA VAL A 95 4.29 1.33 4.83
C VAL A 95 3.18 2.12 4.14
N HIS A 96 2.32 1.42 3.42
CA HIS A 96 1.21 1.99 2.67
C HIS A 96 -0.11 1.62 3.32
N HIS A 97 -1.06 2.54 3.30
CA HIS A 97 -2.43 2.28 3.69
C HIS A 97 -3.21 1.72 2.49
N LYS A 98 -3.85 0.56 2.65
CA LYS A 98 -4.64 -0.09 1.60
C LYS A 98 -5.84 0.76 1.20
N PHE A 99 -6.59 1.23 2.19
CA PHE A 99 -7.53 2.34 2.07
C PHE A 99 -6.88 3.61 2.60
N PRO A 100 -6.93 4.73 1.87
CA PRO A 100 -6.14 5.91 2.18
C PRO A 100 -6.67 6.63 3.42
N LEU A 101 -5.76 7.19 4.23
CA LEU A 101 -6.13 8.07 5.35
C LEU A 101 -6.87 9.35 4.92
N ASP A 102 -6.69 9.74 3.66
CA ASP A 102 -7.32 10.91 3.04
C ASP A 102 -8.83 10.70 2.74
N ASP A 103 -9.31 9.48 2.99
CA ASP A 103 -10.70 9.02 2.98
C ASP A 103 -10.94 8.15 4.23
N GLY A 104 -11.90 7.22 4.28
CA GLY A 104 -12.25 6.34 5.40
C GLY A 104 -11.17 5.35 5.88
N GLY A 105 -9.98 5.32 5.29
CA GLY A 105 -8.88 4.48 5.75
C GLY A 105 -8.42 4.79 7.17
N THR A 106 -7.94 3.76 7.90
CA THR A 106 -7.54 3.88 9.32
C THR A 106 -6.11 3.42 9.56
N ASN A 107 -5.58 3.69 10.76
CA ASN A 107 -4.27 3.22 11.22
C ASN A 107 -4.25 1.77 11.75
N ASN A 108 -5.32 1.01 11.53
CA ASN A 108 -5.35 -0.41 11.89
C ASN A 108 -4.34 -1.20 11.05
N PHE A 109 -3.62 -2.15 11.65
CA PHE A 109 -2.59 -2.93 10.95
C PHE A 109 -3.14 -3.74 9.76
N SER A 110 -4.40 -4.15 9.80
CA SER A 110 -5.07 -4.80 8.66
C SER A 110 -5.14 -3.92 7.42
N ASN A 111 -5.19 -2.59 7.61
CA ASN A 111 -5.16 -1.58 6.57
C ASN A 111 -3.73 -1.19 6.13
N LEU A 112 -2.69 -1.83 6.67
CA LEU A 112 -1.31 -1.50 6.35
C LEU A 112 -0.64 -2.62 5.55
N VAL A 113 0.30 -2.24 4.70
CA VAL A 113 1.15 -3.15 3.93
C VAL A 113 2.56 -2.57 3.84
N LEU A 114 3.57 -3.39 4.13
CA LEU A 114 4.96 -3.07 3.80
C LEU A 114 5.12 -3.23 2.29
N ILE A 115 5.47 -2.18 1.56
CA ILE A 115 5.47 -2.18 0.10
C ILE A 115 6.80 -1.68 -0.45
N LYS A 116 7.30 -2.34 -1.49
CA LYS A 116 8.50 -1.89 -2.21
C LYS A 116 8.20 -0.57 -2.95
N ASN A 117 9.08 0.40 -2.79
CA ASN A 117 8.87 1.78 -3.25
C ASN A 117 8.65 1.87 -4.77
N HIS A 118 9.56 1.26 -5.54
CA HIS A 118 9.51 1.28 -7.00
C HIS A 118 9.33 -0.15 -7.55
N PRO A 119 8.43 -0.35 -8.54
CA PRO A 119 7.45 0.61 -9.06
C PRO A 119 6.16 0.68 -8.21
N TYR A 120 5.98 -0.28 -7.29
CA TYR A 120 4.70 -0.64 -6.69
C TYR A 120 4.03 0.50 -5.91
N HIS A 121 4.65 1.01 -4.85
CA HIS A 121 4.09 2.11 -4.06
C HIS A 121 3.77 3.34 -4.92
N LYS A 122 4.70 3.69 -5.83
CA LYS A 122 4.56 4.88 -6.69
C LYS A 122 3.32 4.82 -7.58
N ILE A 123 2.97 3.65 -8.11
CA ILE A 123 1.80 3.54 -8.99
C ILE A 123 0.49 3.69 -8.22
N LEU A 124 0.38 3.10 -7.04
CA LEU A 124 -0.80 3.25 -6.19
C LEU A 124 -0.98 4.71 -5.76
N THR A 125 0.10 5.36 -5.31
CA THR A 125 0.07 6.79 -4.98
C THR A 125 -0.32 7.66 -6.18
N LYS A 126 0.20 7.36 -7.37
CA LYS A 126 -0.12 8.11 -8.58
C LYS A 126 -1.59 7.95 -8.98
N TYR A 127 -2.13 6.74 -8.87
CA TYR A 127 -3.54 6.48 -9.08
C TYR A 127 -4.41 7.29 -8.13
N GLN A 128 -4.12 7.23 -6.82
CA GLN A 128 -4.83 8.02 -5.81
C GLN A 128 -4.82 9.51 -6.16
N ILE A 129 -3.64 10.11 -6.37
CA ILE A 129 -3.52 11.54 -6.68
C ILE A 129 -4.28 11.90 -7.97
N ALA A 130 -4.20 11.07 -9.00
CA ALA A 130 -4.89 11.33 -10.26
C ALA A 130 -6.41 11.32 -10.12
N LYS A 131 -6.94 10.48 -9.23
CA LYS A 131 -8.40 10.35 -9.01
C LYS A 131 -8.95 11.31 -7.97
N THR A 132 -8.17 11.69 -6.96
CA THR A 132 -8.70 12.41 -5.78
C THR A 132 -7.92 13.67 -5.40
N GLY A 133 -6.85 14.00 -6.13
CA GLY A 133 -6.00 15.15 -5.84
C GLY A 133 -6.68 16.51 -6.07
N HIS A 134 -7.75 16.55 -6.86
CA HIS A 134 -8.54 17.75 -7.15
C HIS A 134 -9.76 17.93 -6.22
N MET A 135 -10.05 16.94 -5.37
CA MET A 135 -11.21 16.96 -4.48
C MET A 135 -10.98 17.88 -3.28
N GLN A 136 -12.04 18.59 -2.89
CA GLN A 136 -12.15 19.37 -1.66
C GLN A 136 -12.71 18.52 -0.52
N GLU A 137 -12.55 18.97 0.72
CA GLU A 137 -13.09 18.28 1.90
C GLU A 137 -14.60 18.04 1.76
N GLY A 138 -15.06 16.84 2.11
CA GLY A 138 -16.46 16.43 1.99
C GLY A 138 -16.88 15.96 0.58
N ASP A 139 -16.12 16.28 -0.47
CA ASP A 139 -16.40 15.77 -1.82
C ASP A 139 -16.40 14.24 -1.82
N SER A 140 -17.30 13.66 -2.62
CA SER A 140 -17.43 12.22 -2.77
C SER A 140 -17.36 11.78 -4.23
N ILE A 141 -16.70 10.64 -4.49
CA ILE A 141 -16.68 10.00 -5.81
C ILE A 141 -16.66 8.47 -5.67
N GLU A 142 -17.42 7.78 -6.52
CA GLU A 142 -17.37 6.32 -6.62
C GLU A 142 -16.18 5.90 -7.47
N LEU A 143 -15.31 5.05 -6.92
CA LEU A 143 -14.08 4.60 -7.58
C LEU A 143 -13.85 3.11 -7.36
N LYS A 144 -13.36 2.43 -8.41
CA LYS A 144 -12.73 1.11 -8.26
C LYS A 144 -11.33 1.30 -7.65
N TRP A 145 -11.07 0.69 -6.50
CA TRP A 145 -9.87 0.94 -5.70
C TRP A 145 -8.92 -0.27 -5.67
N PRO A 146 -7.65 -0.13 -6.09
CA PRO A 146 -6.68 -1.22 -6.07
C PRO A 146 -6.11 -1.46 -4.65
N ILE A 147 -6.21 -2.70 -4.16
CA ILE A 147 -5.85 -3.09 -2.80
C ILE A 147 -4.80 -4.22 -2.80
N PRO A 148 -3.60 -4.00 -2.24
CA PRO A 148 -2.65 -5.06 -1.96
C PRO A 148 -3.18 -6.03 -0.88
N LYS A 149 -3.20 -7.33 -1.17
CA LYS A 149 -3.85 -8.33 -0.31
C LYS A 149 -3.15 -8.54 1.05
N LYS A 150 -1.83 -8.76 1.00
CA LYS A 150 -1.02 -9.22 2.15
C LYS A 150 -0.39 -8.05 2.90
N TYR A 151 0.33 -8.34 3.98
CA TYR A 151 1.07 -7.35 4.77
C TYR A 151 2.44 -7.01 4.17
N ILE A 152 2.84 -7.65 3.06
CA ILE A 152 4.01 -7.32 2.24
C ILE A 152 3.60 -7.32 0.76
N TYR A 153 4.17 -6.39 -0.02
CA TYR A 153 3.97 -6.31 -1.47
C TYR A 153 5.23 -5.84 -2.25
N PRO A 154 5.60 -6.49 -3.37
CA PRO A 154 5.04 -7.74 -3.85
C PRO A 154 5.34 -8.89 -2.88
N PHE A 155 4.59 -9.98 -3.01
CA PHE A 155 4.86 -11.22 -2.29
C PHE A 155 4.93 -12.36 -3.32
N GLU A 156 5.70 -13.39 -3.02
CA GLU A 156 5.67 -14.60 -3.85
C GLU A 156 4.34 -15.32 -3.67
N THR A 157 3.64 -15.54 -4.78
CA THR A 157 2.72 -16.66 -4.86
C THR A 157 3.57 -17.89 -5.09
N VAL A 158 3.65 -18.79 -4.10
CA VAL A 158 4.14 -20.14 -4.36
C VAL A 158 3.30 -20.66 -5.52
N ARG A 159 3.91 -20.83 -6.70
CA ARG A 159 3.30 -21.63 -7.75
C ARG A 159 3.21 -23.01 -7.14
N LYS A 160 2.00 -23.48 -6.85
CA LYS A 160 1.82 -24.91 -6.73
C LYS A 160 2.14 -25.45 -8.12
N GLU A 161 3.32 -26.03 -8.28
CA GLU A 161 3.52 -26.99 -9.34
C GLU A 161 2.48 -28.09 -9.10
N GLU A 162 1.59 -28.28 -10.07
CA GLU A 162 0.66 -29.40 -10.14
C GLU A 162 1.42 -30.71 -10.37
#